data_AF-A0A9D9PSK6-F1
#
_entry.id   AF-A0A9D9PSK6-F1
#
_cell.length_a   1.000
_cell.length_b   1.000
_cell.length_c   1.000
_cell.angle_alpha   90.00
_cell.angle_beta   90.00
_cell.angle_gamma   90.00
#
_symmetry.space_group_name_H-M   'P 1'
#
loop_
_entity.id
_entity.type
_entity.pdbx_description
1 polymer ?
#
loop_
_entity_poly.entity_id
_entity_poly.type
_entity_poly.pdbx_seq_one_letter_code
_entity_poly.pdbx_strand_id
1 'polypeptide(L)'
;MTTFLQIAIDGPAASGKSTVARMLAKRLHGFYVNTGDMYRTIAHVCLLRQIDAASQPQLVADALDSLDLRYAVADDGEHLQLRLNGEDVRQEDIRRPEVAAIVSHVAKIPAVRAWMLERQRDCRSLGLIIMEGRDIGTVVLPEAKFKFFVTATPLERARRRFAQSGETAAGATLEQVAREIAERDRIDSPR
;
A
#
# COMPACT_ATOMS: atom_id res chain seq x y z
N MET A 1 -6.64 14.17 23.63
CA MET A 1 -6.86 13.30 22.46
C MET A 1 -6.79 11.86 22.92
N THR A 2 -7.78 11.04 22.59
CA THR A 2 -7.75 9.60 22.91
C THR A 2 -6.69 8.94 22.02
N THR A 3 -5.64 8.40 22.63
CA THR A 3 -4.59 7.69 21.89
C THR A 3 -5.01 6.25 21.70
N PHE A 4 -5.46 5.89 20.50
CA PHE A 4 -5.77 4.51 20.19
C PHE A 4 -4.49 3.68 19.99
N LEU A 5 -4.56 2.39 20.32
CA LEU A 5 -3.47 1.45 20.11
C LEU A 5 -3.18 1.31 18.60
N GLN A 6 -1.90 1.23 18.27
CA GLN A 6 -1.40 1.14 16.89
C GLN A 6 -0.50 -0.09 16.76
N ILE A 7 -0.72 -0.86 15.70
CA ILE A 7 0.09 -2.02 15.34
C ILE A 7 0.62 -1.82 13.91
N ALA A 8 1.95 -1.84 13.77
CA ALA A 8 2.63 -1.76 12.49
C ALA A 8 3.01 -3.16 11.99
N ILE A 9 2.75 -3.44 10.71
CA ILE A 9 3.13 -4.68 10.04
C ILE A 9 3.88 -4.35 8.75
N ASP A 10 5.20 -4.45 8.80
CA ASP A 10 6.08 -4.23 7.67
C ASP A 10 6.45 -5.55 6.99
N GLY A 11 6.87 -5.48 5.74
CA GLY A 11 7.38 -6.63 5.03
C GLY A 11 7.46 -6.41 3.52
N PRO A 12 8.21 -7.25 2.80
CA PRO A 12 8.30 -7.13 1.37
C PRO A 12 7.00 -7.52 0.67
N ALA A 13 6.90 -7.19 -0.62
CA ALA A 13 5.75 -7.56 -1.43
C ALA A 13 5.54 -9.08 -1.43
N ALA A 14 4.27 -9.50 -1.38
CA ALA A 14 3.87 -10.91 -1.35
C ALA A 14 4.42 -11.74 -0.17
N SER A 15 4.84 -11.13 0.96
CA SER A 15 5.24 -11.87 2.16
C SER A 15 4.08 -12.44 2.98
N GLY A 16 2.83 -12.07 2.67
CA GLY A 16 1.65 -12.47 3.45
C GLY A 16 1.18 -11.45 4.48
N LYS A 17 1.88 -10.32 4.63
CA LYS A 17 1.52 -9.17 5.48
C LYS A 17 0.03 -8.81 5.44
N SER A 18 -0.58 -8.67 4.25
CA SER A 18 -1.98 -8.28 4.11
C SER A 18 -2.95 -9.30 4.72
N THR A 19 -2.63 -10.60 4.59
CA THR A 19 -3.43 -11.66 5.21
C THR A 19 -3.33 -11.59 6.73
N VAL A 20 -2.11 -11.50 7.27
CA VAL A 20 -1.88 -11.40 8.72
C VAL A 20 -2.54 -10.16 9.31
N ALA A 21 -2.36 -9.01 8.67
CA ALA A 21 -2.91 -7.73 9.11
C ALA A 21 -4.44 -7.75 9.16
N ARG A 22 -5.10 -8.27 8.12
CA ARG A 22 -6.56 -8.39 8.08
C ARG A 22 -7.10 -9.35 9.15
N MET A 23 -6.45 -10.50 9.33
CA MET A 23 -6.83 -11.47 10.37
C MET A 23 -6.67 -10.87 11.77
N LEU A 24 -5.59 -10.13 12.01
CA LEU A 24 -5.33 -9.48 13.28
C LEU A 24 -6.35 -8.37 13.56
N ALA A 25 -6.65 -7.53 12.58
CA ALA A 25 -7.66 -6.48 12.68
C ALA A 25 -9.03 -7.07 13.07
N LYS A 26 -9.47 -8.12 12.37
CA LYS A 26 -10.71 -8.84 12.70
C LYS A 26 -10.71 -9.40 14.11
N ARG A 27 -9.61 -10.05 14.52
CA ARG A 27 -9.51 -10.69 15.84
C ARG A 27 -9.50 -9.68 16.99
N LEU A 28 -9.00 -8.47 16.75
CA LEU A 28 -8.91 -7.41 17.76
C LEU A 28 -10.03 -6.38 17.66
N HIS A 29 -11.00 -6.56 16.76
CA HIS A 29 -12.02 -5.56 16.46
C HIS A 29 -11.41 -4.18 16.13
N GLY A 30 -10.32 -4.19 15.39
CA GLY A 30 -9.61 -3.01 14.93
C GLY A 30 -9.76 -2.80 13.43
N PHE A 31 -9.35 -1.64 12.96
CA PHE A 31 -9.37 -1.27 11.56
C PHE A 31 -8.08 -1.66 10.84
N TYR A 32 -8.24 -2.25 9.67
CA TYR A 32 -7.13 -2.61 8.77
C TYR A 32 -6.85 -1.47 7.79
N VAL A 33 -5.57 -1.07 7.71
CA VAL A 33 -5.09 -0.05 6.77
C VAL A 33 -4.01 -0.64 5.87
N ASN A 34 -4.25 -0.63 4.56
CA ASN A 34 -3.25 -1.04 3.55
C ASN A 34 -2.67 0.20 2.89
N THR A 35 -1.46 0.61 3.28
CA THR A 35 -0.80 1.77 2.66
C THR A 35 -0.41 1.51 1.21
N GLY A 36 -0.23 0.24 0.82
CA GLY A 36 0.05 -0.13 -0.56
C GLY A 36 -1.09 0.24 -1.52
N ASP A 37 -2.34 0.17 -1.07
CA ASP A 37 -3.50 0.55 -1.89
C ASP A 37 -3.54 2.07 -2.10
N MET A 38 -3.07 2.86 -1.13
CA MET A 38 -2.95 4.31 -1.27
C MET A 38 -1.97 4.69 -2.38
N TYR A 39 -0.76 4.10 -2.38
CA TYR A 39 0.22 4.33 -3.44
C TYR A 39 -0.26 3.82 -4.81
N ARG A 40 -0.95 2.68 -4.85
CA ARG A 40 -1.55 2.16 -6.09
C ARG A 40 -2.66 3.09 -6.61
N THR A 41 -3.39 3.77 -5.73
CA THR A 41 -4.39 4.76 -6.14
C THR A 41 -3.73 5.94 -6.85
N ILE A 42 -2.61 6.45 -6.34
CA ILE A 42 -1.86 7.53 -7.04
C ILE A 42 -1.29 7.04 -8.37
N ALA A 43 -0.74 5.82 -8.41
CA ALA A 43 -0.31 5.21 -9.66
C ALA A 43 -1.47 5.09 -10.68
N HIS A 44 -2.65 4.68 -10.23
CA HIS A 44 -3.83 4.65 -11.10
C HIS A 44 -4.19 6.05 -11.63
N VAL A 45 -4.13 7.09 -10.78
CA VAL A 45 -4.32 8.49 -11.23
C VAL A 45 -3.28 8.90 -12.28
N CYS A 46 -2.01 8.53 -12.10
CA CYS A 46 -0.97 8.80 -13.09
C CYS A 46 -1.31 8.16 -14.44
N LEU A 47 -1.79 6.91 -14.46
CA LEU A 47 -2.21 6.24 -15.71
C LEU A 47 -3.39 6.96 -16.38
N LEU A 48 -4.41 7.34 -15.61
CA LEU A 48 -5.58 8.06 -16.14
C LEU A 48 -5.18 9.43 -16.73
N ARG A 49 -4.22 10.10 -16.12
CA ARG A 49 -3.70 11.41 -16.56
C ARG A 49 -2.54 11.30 -17.55
N GLN A 50 -2.16 10.09 -17.97
CA GLN A 50 -1.04 9.82 -18.87
C GLN A 50 0.30 10.43 -18.39
N ILE A 51 0.52 10.44 -17.07
CA ILE A 51 1.75 10.92 -16.44
C ILE A 51 2.72 9.75 -16.28
N ASP A 52 3.92 9.86 -16.85
CA ASP A 52 4.99 8.90 -16.61
C ASP A 52 5.69 9.22 -15.28
N ALA A 53 5.37 8.47 -14.23
CA ALA A 53 5.95 8.66 -12.91
C ALA A 53 7.47 8.48 -12.85
N ALA A 54 8.08 7.78 -13.81
CA ALA A 54 9.53 7.57 -13.83
C ALA A 54 10.28 8.80 -14.38
N SER A 55 9.72 9.46 -15.40
CA SER A 55 10.37 10.59 -16.08
C SER A 55 9.79 11.96 -15.71
N GLN A 56 8.57 12.01 -15.16
CA GLN A 56 7.83 13.24 -14.85
C GLN A 56 7.41 13.34 -13.36
N PRO A 57 8.33 13.18 -12.39
CA PRO A 57 7.97 13.19 -10.97
C PRO A 57 7.34 14.51 -10.50
N GLN A 58 7.65 15.63 -11.15
CA GLN A 58 7.03 16.92 -10.83
C GLN A 58 5.53 16.95 -11.19
N LEU A 59 5.13 16.39 -12.34
CA LEU A 59 3.72 16.32 -12.71
C LEU A 59 2.92 15.43 -11.75
N VAL A 60 3.56 14.39 -11.21
CA VAL A 60 2.95 13.57 -10.14
C VAL A 60 2.73 14.40 -8.88
N ALA A 61 3.72 15.22 -8.49
CA ALA A 61 3.62 16.09 -7.32
C ALA A 61 2.52 17.15 -7.49
N ASP A 62 2.50 17.84 -8.63
CA ASP A 62 1.49 18.87 -8.95
C ASP A 62 0.06 18.28 -8.97
N ALA A 63 -0.07 17.01 -9.39
CA ALA A 63 -1.36 16.33 -9.37
C ALA A 63 -1.93 16.17 -7.96
N LEU A 64 -1.08 16.06 -6.92
CA LEU A 64 -1.49 15.78 -5.53
C LEU A 64 -2.35 16.89 -4.91
N ASP A 65 -2.15 18.14 -5.34
CA ASP A 65 -2.89 19.31 -4.82
C ASP A 65 -4.40 19.21 -5.12
N SER A 66 -4.75 18.48 -6.18
CA SER A 66 -6.14 18.26 -6.60
C SER A 66 -6.79 17.01 -5.99
N LEU A 67 -6.09 16.27 -5.13
CA LEU A 67 -6.53 14.96 -4.64
C LEU A 67 -6.84 14.97 -3.14
N ASP A 68 -8.00 14.42 -2.79
CA ASP A 68 -8.37 14.01 -1.44
C ASP A 68 -8.36 12.48 -1.35
N LEU A 69 -7.33 11.92 -0.72
CA LEU A 69 -7.20 10.47 -0.52
C LEU A 69 -7.23 10.16 0.97
N ARG A 70 -8.23 9.41 1.41
CA ARG A 70 -8.35 9.04 2.82
C ARG A 70 -9.01 7.69 3.00
N TYR A 71 -8.71 7.04 4.12
CA TYR A 71 -9.58 5.99 4.64
C TYR A 71 -10.72 6.62 5.43
N ALA A 72 -11.93 6.13 5.21
CA ALA A 72 -13.12 6.49 5.98
C ALA A 72 -13.77 5.21 6.53
N VAL A 73 -14.45 5.31 7.67
CA VAL A 73 -15.28 4.20 8.16
C VAL A 73 -16.39 3.96 7.14
N ALA A 74 -16.54 2.70 6.70
CA ALA A 74 -17.58 2.31 5.76
C ALA A 74 -18.97 2.36 6.41
N ASP A 75 -20.02 2.30 5.60
CA ASP A 75 -21.40 2.43 6.06
C ASP A 75 -21.82 1.31 7.04
N ASP A 76 -21.14 0.16 7.03
CA ASP A 76 -21.35 -0.93 7.99
C ASP A 76 -20.72 -0.67 9.37
N GLY A 77 -19.84 0.32 9.49
CA GLY A 77 -19.11 0.63 10.71
C GLY A 77 -17.99 -0.36 11.07
N GLU A 78 -17.76 -1.41 10.28
CA GLU A 78 -16.87 -2.53 10.62
C GLU A 78 -15.51 -2.44 9.92
N HIS A 79 -15.44 -1.79 8.76
CA HIS A 79 -14.20 -1.68 7.99
C HIS A 79 -13.91 -0.24 7.55
N LEU A 80 -12.69 -0.03 7.06
CA LEU A 80 -12.30 1.21 6.40
C LEU A 80 -12.38 1.04 4.89
N GLN A 81 -12.96 2.02 4.23
CA GLN A 81 -13.00 2.16 2.78
C GLN A 81 -12.03 3.26 2.34
N LEU A 82 -11.18 2.95 1.37
CA LEU A 82 -10.30 3.95 0.76
C LEU A 82 -11.11 4.79 -0.23
N ARG A 83 -11.05 6.12 -0.10
CA ARG A 83 -11.75 7.05 -0.97
C ARG A 83 -10.81 8.03 -1.64
N LEU A 84 -11.05 8.29 -2.92
CA LEU A 84 -10.39 9.32 -3.71
C LEU A 84 -11.44 10.34 -4.15
N ASN A 85 -11.25 11.62 -3.79
CA ASN A 85 -12.17 12.72 -4.11
C ASN A 85 -13.63 12.44 -3.72
N GLY A 86 -13.82 11.74 -2.59
CA GLY A 86 -15.13 11.37 -2.06
C GLY A 86 -15.70 10.05 -2.60
N GLU A 87 -15.11 9.48 -3.65
CA GLU A 87 -15.57 8.23 -4.27
C GLU A 87 -14.77 7.02 -3.77
N ASP A 88 -15.42 5.86 -3.70
CA ASP A 88 -14.78 4.61 -3.28
C ASP A 88 -13.78 4.12 -4.33
N VAL A 89 -12.54 3.88 -3.89
CA VAL A 89 -11.51 3.30 -4.74
C VAL A 89 -11.81 1.82 -4.96
N ARG A 90 -12.11 1.45 -6.21
CA ARG A 90 -12.35 0.05 -6.59
C ARG A 90 -11.05 -0.73 -6.63
N GLN A 91 -11.03 -1.87 -5.95
CA GLN A 91 -9.84 -2.73 -5.87
C GLN A 91 -9.41 -3.26 -7.23
N GLU A 92 -10.35 -3.52 -8.14
CA GLU A 92 -10.06 -3.96 -9.50
C GLU A 92 -9.21 -2.96 -10.30
N ASP A 93 -9.43 -1.65 -10.13
CA ASP A 93 -8.70 -0.61 -10.86
C ASP A 93 -7.24 -0.50 -10.42
N ILE A 94 -7.00 -0.56 -9.10
CA ILE A 94 -5.67 -0.35 -8.51
C ILE A 94 -4.81 -1.62 -8.46
N ARG A 95 -5.39 -2.80 -8.71
CA ARG A 95 -4.68 -4.09 -8.75
C ARG A 95 -4.23 -4.51 -10.13
N ARG A 96 -4.65 -3.79 -11.17
CA ARG A 96 -4.25 -4.04 -12.56
C ARG A 96 -2.73 -4.16 -12.74
N PRO A 97 -2.26 -5.03 -13.67
CA PRO A 97 -0.83 -5.18 -13.97
C PRO A 97 -0.13 -3.85 -14.29
N GLU A 98 -0.79 -2.95 -15.02
CA GLU A 98 -0.24 -1.64 -15.41
C GLU A 98 0.01 -0.74 -14.19
N VAL A 99 -0.88 -0.79 -13.19
CA VAL A 99 -0.68 -0.08 -11.91
C VAL A 99 0.46 -0.71 -11.12
N ALA A 100 0.52 -2.05 -11.08
CA ALA A 100 1.59 -2.78 -10.41
C ALA A 100 2.98 -2.47 -11.01
N ALA A 101 3.05 -2.24 -12.31
CA ALA A 101 4.30 -1.91 -13.01
C ALA A 101 4.86 -0.55 -12.61
N ILE A 102 4.01 0.45 -12.36
CA ILE A 102 4.47 1.83 -12.12
C ILE A 102 4.47 2.27 -10.64
N VAL A 103 3.80 1.54 -9.75
CA VAL A 103 3.62 1.97 -8.35
C VAL A 103 4.94 2.16 -7.59
N SER A 104 5.99 1.42 -7.94
CA SER A 104 7.32 1.59 -7.34
C SER A 104 7.98 2.92 -7.72
N HIS A 105 7.74 3.43 -8.94
CA HIS A 105 8.22 4.74 -9.37
C HIS A 105 7.51 5.85 -8.59
N VAL A 106 6.17 5.76 -8.48
CA VAL A 106 5.37 6.70 -7.68
C VAL A 106 5.81 6.71 -6.21
N ALA A 107 6.00 5.54 -5.59
CA ALA A 107 6.37 5.43 -4.18
C ALA A 107 7.76 5.96 -3.83
N LYS A 108 8.63 6.20 -4.83
CA LYS A 108 9.95 6.81 -4.67
C LYS A 108 9.94 8.33 -4.68
N ILE A 109 8.87 8.95 -5.18
CA ILE A 109 8.80 10.40 -5.32
C ILE A 109 8.69 11.02 -3.91
N PRO A 110 9.64 11.87 -3.48
CA PRO A 110 9.63 12.43 -2.12
C PRO A 110 8.34 13.20 -1.79
N ALA A 111 7.82 13.97 -2.75
CA ALA A 111 6.57 14.71 -2.60
C ALA A 111 5.38 13.77 -2.31
N VAL A 112 5.29 12.65 -3.02
CA VAL A 112 4.25 11.63 -2.78
C VAL A 112 4.40 11.02 -1.39
N ARG A 113 5.62 10.68 -0.98
CA ARG A 113 5.89 10.11 0.36
C ARG A 113 5.51 11.08 1.48
N ALA A 114 5.86 12.36 1.34
CA ALA A 114 5.50 13.40 2.30
C ALA A 114 3.98 13.58 2.38
N TRP A 115 3.31 13.69 1.24
CA TRP A 115 1.85 13.82 1.14
C TRP A 115 1.10 12.61 1.70
N MET A 116 1.65 11.40 1.52
CA MET A 116 1.11 10.15 2.08
C MET A 116 1.24 10.07 3.60
N LEU A 117 2.34 10.58 4.16
CA LEU A 117 2.64 10.46 5.58
C LEU A 117 1.53 11.04 6.45
N GLU A 118 1.02 12.21 6.09
CA GLU A 118 -0.07 12.88 6.80
C GLU A 118 -1.35 12.02 6.77
N ARG A 119 -1.78 11.62 5.57
CA ARG A 119 -2.99 10.81 5.35
C ARG A 119 -2.95 9.45 6.05
N GLN A 120 -1.78 8.83 6.10
CA GLN A 120 -1.59 7.58 6.83
C GLN A 120 -1.68 7.81 8.36
N ARG A 121 -1.16 8.94 8.86
CA ARG A 121 -1.24 9.29 10.28
C ARG A 121 -2.65 9.71 10.70
N ASP A 122 -3.46 10.28 9.81
CA ASP A 122 -4.85 10.62 10.10
C ASP A 122 -5.68 9.40 10.53
N CYS A 123 -5.33 8.22 10.01
CA CYS A 123 -5.95 6.95 10.38
C CYS A 123 -5.86 6.65 11.88
N ARG A 124 -4.85 7.19 12.59
CA ARG A 124 -4.64 6.97 14.04
C ARG A 124 -5.82 7.45 14.90
N SER A 125 -6.64 8.36 14.38
CA SER A 125 -7.81 8.91 15.07
C SER A 125 -9.06 8.05 14.93
N LEU A 126 -9.05 7.05 14.03
CA LEU A 126 -10.24 6.25 13.69
C LEU A 126 -10.51 5.13 14.70
N GLY A 127 -9.51 4.69 15.45
CA GLY A 127 -9.64 3.58 16.40
C GLY A 127 -8.36 2.76 16.54
N LEU A 128 -8.48 1.52 17.01
CA LEU A 128 -7.37 0.56 17.00
C LEU A 128 -6.97 0.28 15.55
N ILE A 129 -5.77 0.71 15.14
CA ILE A 129 -5.28 0.56 13.76
C ILE A 129 -4.27 -0.59 13.67
N ILE A 130 -4.49 -1.47 12.70
CA ILE A 130 -3.51 -2.43 12.19
C ILE A 130 -3.11 -1.95 10.79
N MET A 131 -1.94 -1.33 10.69
CA MET A 131 -1.46 -0.72 9.45
C MET A 131 -0.33 -1.56 8.86
N GLU A 132 -0.45 -1.90 7.57
CA GLU A 132 0.59 -2.60 6.84
C GLU A 132 1.27 -1.73 5.77
N GLY A 133 2.54 -2.04 5.51
CA GLY A 133 3.36 -1.33 4.53
C GLY A 133 4.79 -1.84 4.49
N ARG A 134 5.73 -0.93 4.22
CA ARG A 134 7.17 -1.22 4.16
C ARG A 134 7.96 -0.53 5.27
N ASP A 135 7.50 0.63 5.70
CA ASP A 135 8.15 1.56 6.62
C ASP A 135 7.15 2.12 7.66
N ILE A 136 6.14 1.32 8.01
CA ILE A 136 5.10 1.70 8.96
C ILE A 136 5.71 1.86 10.35
N GLY A 137 6.44 0.87 10.84
CA GLY A 137 7.00 0.91 12.20
C GLY A 137 8.18 1.86 12.37
N THR A 138 8.78 2.32 11.28
CA THR A 138 9.99 3.17 11.30
C THR A 138 9.70 4.63 10.94
N VAL A 139 8.78 4.91 10.00
CA VAL A 139 8.52 6.26 9.50
C VAL A 139 7.10 6.71 9.83
N VAL A 140 6.10 5.87 9.51
CA VAL A 140 4.70 6.29 9.60
C VAL A 140 4.22 6.33 11.04
N LEU A 141 4.43 5.24 11.78
CA LEU A 141 4.04 4.99 13.17
C LEU A 141 5.27 4.61 14.03
N PRO A 142 6.25 5.51 14.19
CA PRO A 142 7.46 5.22 14.99
C PRO A 142 7.13 4.94 16.46
N GLU A 143 5.99 5.42 16.95
CA GLU A 143 5.52 5.20 18.32
C GLU A 143 4.56 4.00 18.45
N ALA A 144 4.36 3.20 17.39
CA ALA A 144 3.52 2.02 17.47
C ALA A 144 4.04 1.05 18.54
N LYS A 145 3.17 0.68 19.48
CA LYS A 145 3.51 -0.21 20.61
C LYS A 145 3.96 -1.60 20.14
N PHE A 146 3.38 -2.08 19.05
CA PHE A 146 3.72 -3.36 18.45
C PHE A 146 4.12 -3.16 16.99
N LYS A 147 5.28 -3.69 16.63
CA LYS A 147 5.84 -3.61 15.27
C LYS A 147 6.29 -5.00 14.85
N PHE A 148 5.77 -5.48 13.74
CA PHE A 148 6.08 -6.79 13.20
C PHE A 148 6.70 -6.64 11.81
N PHE A 149 7.67 -7.49 11.49
CA PHE A 149 8.21 -7.61 10.14
C PHE A 149 7.92 -9.02 9.60
N VAL A 150 7.04 -9.11 8.61
CA VAL A 150 6.62 -10.38 8.00
C VAL A 150 7.45 -10.61 6.75
N THR A 151 8.24 -11.68 6.73
CA THR A 151 9.11 -12.05 5.62
C THR A 151 8.85 -13.48 5.14
N ALA A 152 9.32 -13.78 3.92
CA ALA A 152 9.31 -15.10 3.32
C ALA A 152 10.42 -15.18 2.25
N THR A 153 10.83 -16.38 1.88
CA THR A 153 11.85 -16.56 0.84
C THR A 153 11.36 -15.96 -0.50
N PRO A 154 12.25 -15.46 -1.38
CA PRO A 154 11.85 -14.92 -2.68
C PRO A 154 10.99 -15.88 -3.51
N LEU A 155 11.31 -17.18 -3.49
CA LEU A 155 10.56 -18.21 -4.20
C LEU A 155 9.12 -18.36 -3.67
N GLU A 156 8.93 -18.37 -2.35
CA GLU A 156 7.58 -18.46 -1.77
C GLU A 156 6.75 -17.21 -2.07
N ARG A 157 7.37 -16.03 -2.08
CA ARG A 157 6.71 -14.78 -2.47
C ARG A 157 6.32 -14.79 -3.94
N ALA A 158 7.17 -15.34 -4.81
CA ALA A 158 6.87 -15.52 -6.23
C ALA A 158 5.71 -16.49 -6.44
N ARG A 159 5.72 -17.65 -5.78
CA ARG A 159 4.63 -18.63 -5.82
C ARG A 159 3.31 -18.02 -5.36
N ARG A 160 3.33 -17.27 -4.25
CA ARG A 160 2.15 -16.57 -3.75
C ARG A 160 1.62 -15.56 -4.76
N ARG A 161 2.48 -14.69 -5.30
CA ARG A 161 2.09 -13.69 -6.32
C ARG A 161 1.49 -14.35 -7.55
N PHE A 162 2.13 -15.42 -8.02
CA PHE A 162 1.68 -16.20 -9.18
C PHE A 162 0.27 -16.79 -8.98
N ALA A 163 -0.07 -17.20 -7.76
CA ALA A 163 -1.39 -17.71 -7.41
C ALA A 163 -2.46 -16.61 -7.21
N GLN A 164 -2.10 -15.32 -7.18
CA GLN A 164 -3.05 -14.23 -6.97
C GLN A 164 -3.64 -13.75 -8.31
N SER A 165 -4.94 -14.02 -8.50
CA SER A 165 -5.68 -13.58 -9.68
C SER A 165 -5.58 -12.07 -9.90
N GLY A 166 -5.33 -11.66 -11.15
CA GLY A 166 -5.30 -10.25 -11.56
C GLY A 166 -4.02 -9.49 -11.21
N GLU A 167 -3.09 -10.09 -10.44
CA GLU A 167 -1.83 -9.43 -10.05
C GLU A 167 -0.63 -9.84 -10.91
N THR A 168 -0.84 -10.74 -11.89
CA THR A 168 0.17 -11.18 -12.87
C THR A 168 -0.36 -11.03 -14.29
N ALA A 169 0.51 -10.72 -15.25
CA ALA A 169 0.16 -10.68 -16.66
C ALA A 169 -0.28 -12.07 -17.17
N ALA A 170 -1.17 -12.08 -18.17
CA ALA A 170 -1.59 -13.31 -18.82
C ALA A 170 -0.37 -14.00 -19.47
N GLY A 171 -0.19 -15.29 -19.17
CA GLY A 171 0.95 -16.07 -19.68
C GLY A 171 2.29 -15.83 -18.97
N ALA A 172 2.31 -15.10 -17.84
CA ALA A 172 3.52 -14.95 -17.04
C ALA A 172 4.04 -16.31 -16.54
N THR A 173 5.35 -16.44 -16.34
CA THR A 173 5.97 -17.62 -15.70
C THR A 173 6.38 -17.32 -14.26
N LEU A 174 6.57 -18.37 -13.44
CA LEU A 174 7.05 -18.21 -12.07
C LEU A 174 8.40 -17.50 -12.02
N GLU A 175 9.29 -17.77 -12.98
CA GLU A 175 10.61 -17.14 -13.09
C GLU A 175 10.51 -15.65 -13.44
N GLN A 176 9.55 -15.25 -14.29
CA GLN A 176 9.28 -13.83 -14.56
C GLN A 176 8.82 -13.12 -13.29
N VAL A 177 7.83 -13.68 -12.58
CA VAL A 177 7.33 -13.12 -11.32
C VAL A 177 8.42 -13.06 -10.25
N ALA A 178 9.28 -14.07 -10.16
CA ALA A 178 10.41 -14.07 -9.24
C ALA A 178 11.41 -12.94 -9.55
N ARG A 179 11.70 -12.70 -10.83
CA ARG A 179 12.56 -11.59 -11.26
C ARG A 179 11.94 -10.23 -10.93
N GLU A 180 10.65 -10.05 -11.17
CA GLU A 180 9.93 -8.81 -10.83
C GLU A 180 9.96 -8.52 -9.32
N ILE A 181 9.75 -9.55 -8.49
CA ILE A 181 9.83 -9.41 -7.03
C ILE A 181 11.26 -9.06 -6.60
N ALA A 182 12.26 -9.72 -7.16
CA ALA A 182 13.66 -9.45 -6.84
C ALA A 182 14.07 -8.02 -7.24
N GLU A 183 13.68 -7.57 -8.43
CA GLU A 183 13.93 -6.20 -8.88
C GLU A 183 13.21 -5.18 -8.00
N ARG A 184 11.98 -5.48 -7.60
CA ARG A 184 11.23 -4.62 -6.67
C ARG A 184 11.89 -4.56 -5.29
N ASP A 185 12.38 -5.67 -4.76
CA ASP A 185 13.09 -5.65 -3.49
C ASP A 185 14.41 -4.89 -3.58
N ARG A 186 15.13 -4.98 -4.71
CA ARG A 186 16.32 -4.17 -4.97
C ARG A 186 16.00 -2.68 -5.00
N ILE A 187 14.87 -2.33 -5.61
CA ILE A 187 14.32 -0.98 -5.70
C ILE A 187 13.89 -0.45 -4.32
N ASP A 188 13.24 -1.29 -3.52
CA ASP A 188 12.64 -0.95 -2.23
C ASP A 188 13.60 -1.18 -1.04
N SER A 189 14.80 -1.69 -1.30
CA SER A 189 15.83 -1.90 -0.28
C SER A 189 16.22 -0.54 0.31
N PRO A 190 16.15 -0.37 1.64
CA PRO A 190 16.70 0.82 2.26
C PRO A 190 18.20 0.86 1.95
N ARG A 191 18.66 1.99 1.39
CA ARG A 191 20.02 2.45 1.57
C ARG A 191 20.10 3.17 2.91
#